data_AF-A0A800KL98-F1
#
_entry.id   AF-A0A800KL98-F1
#
_cell.length_a   1.000
_cell.length_b   1.000
_cell.length_c   1.000
_cell.angle_alpha   90.00
_cell.angle_beta   90.00
_cell.angle_gamma   90.00
#
_symmetry.space_group_name_H-M   'P 1'
#
loop_
_entity.id
_entity.type
_entity.pdbx_description
1 polymer ?
#
loop_
_entity_poly.entity_id
_entity_poly.type
_entity_poly.pdbx_seq_one_letter_code
_entity_poly.pdbx_strand_id
1 'polypeptide(L)'
;MTNDSVCQARSFRRGAGALLRLGLHRLSLTVHLLGVYSGVRAAVNRIRALTLQTPGLSAVLDHCTLDVPSQGRWHLRVHRRCSGPQGLSGIVSARRVRSPLASWLYRYLCLCGHFGCGHVELGFCERAGRIRVYAVRNTALSCAQRLGWKRAARRLTPRRETALFDLVHAVVDQWRGQGLRVSVPTPEECVRLSVNPLLLHPERERDHKRVLHARAERLRLRVGAG
;
A
#
# COMPACT_ATOMS: atom_id res chain seq x y z
N MET A 1 -11.60 51.91 26.05
CA MET A 1 -11.28 51.15 24.82
C MET A 1 -11.38 49.67 25.16
N THR A 2 -12.37 49.00 24.58
CA THR A 2 -13.05 47.81 25.12
C THR A 2 -12.36 46.49 24.78
N ASN A 3 -12.47 45.53 25.71
CA ASN A 3 -11.95 44.15 25.63
C ASN A 3 -12.48 43.32 24.43
N ASP A 4 -13.48 43.81 23.71
CA ASP A 4 -14.11 43.11 22.58
C ASP A 4 -13.23 43.05 21.33
N SER A 5 -12.37 44.05 21.12
CA SER A 5 -11.46 44.12 19.96
C SER A 5 -10.38 43.04 19.98
N VAL A 6 -9.96 42.61 21.18
CA VAL A 6 -8.91 41.58 21.38
C VAL A 6 -9.48 40.16 21.21
N CYS A 7 -10.75 39.94 21.57
CA CYS A 7 -11.44 38.68 21.34
C CYS A 7 -11.79 38.45 19.85
N GLN A 8 -12.21 39.48 19.13
CA GLN A 8 -12.44 39.40 17.68
C GLN A 8 -11.15 39.17 16.88
N ALA A 9 -10.03 39.82 17.25
CA ALA A 9 -8.74 39.59 16.59
C ALA A 9 -8.20 38.17 16.79
N ARG A 10 -8.47 37.54 17.95
CA ARG A 10 -8.10 36.14 18.24
C ARG A 10 -8.97 35.12 17.51
N SER A 11 -10.27 35.39 17.31
CA SER A 11 -11.13 34.50 16.52
C SER A 11 -10.81 34.58 15.02
N PHE A 12 -10.48 35.77 14.50
CA PHE A 12 -10.09 35.99 13.10
C PHE A 12 -8.73 35.37 12.77
N ARG A 13 -7.72 35.46 13.66
CA ARG A 13 -6.42 34.78 13.48
C ARG A 13 -6.54 33.25 13.53
N ARG A 14 -7.45 32.70 14.35
CA ARG A 14 -7.73 31.25 14.38
C ARG A 14 -8.50 30.80 13.13
N GLY A 15 -9.45 31.60 12.65
CA GLY A 15 -10.18 31.35 11.40
C GLY A 15 -9.28 31.41 10.17
N ALA A 16 -8.44 32.45 10.06
CA ALA A 16 -7.47 32.60 8.98
C ALA A 16 -6.41 31.48 9.01
N GLY A 17 -5.92 31.09 10.20
CA GLY A 17 -4.99 29.97 10.36
C GLY A 17 -5.62 28.61 9.99
N ALA A 18 -6.89 28.40 10.31
CA ALA A 18 -7.62 27.20 9.91
C ALA A 18 -7.87 27.17 8.39
N LEU A 19 -8.25 28.30 7.78
CA LEU A 19 -8.43 28.43 6.33
C LEU A 19 -7.11 28.24 5.57
N LEU A 20 -6.00 28.78 6.09
CA LEU A 20 -4.67 28.58 5.50
C LEU A 20 -4.25 27.10 5.58
N ARG A 21 -4.49 26.43 6.72
CA ARG A 21 -4.23 24.98 6.88
C ARG A 21 -5.13 24.14 5.98
N LEU A 22 -6.41 24.49 5.84
CA LEU A 22 -7.35 23.85 4.92
C LEU A 22 -6.91 24.04 3.46
N GLY A 23 -6.47 25.24 3.09
CA GLY A 23 -5.93 25.57 1.77
C GLY A 23 -4.66 24.80 1.45
N LEU A 24 -3.69 24.80 2.36
CA LEU A 24 -2.44 24.02 2.25
C LEU A 24 -2.70 22.51 2.18
N HIS A 25 -3.64 22.00 2.99
CA HIS A 25 -4.03 20.59 2.95
C HIS A 25 -4.67 20.22 1.60
N ARG A 26 -5.57 21.05 1.08
CA ARG A 26 -6.19 20.83 -0.24
C ARG A 26 -5.15 20.89 -1.36
N LEU A 27 -4.25 21.86 -1.33
CA LEU A 27 -3.15 21.95 -2.30
C LEU A 27 -2.26 20.72 -2.25
N SER A 28 -1.84 20.30 -1.05
CA SER A 28 -1.05 19.10 -0.82
C SER A 28 -1.74 17.85 -1.36
N LEU A 29 -3.04 17.71 -1.11
CA LEU A 29 -3.84 16.62 -1.65
C LEU A 29 -3.89 16.65 -3.19
N THR A 30 -4.15 17.82 -3.78
CA THR A 30 -4.21 17.98 -5.24
C THR A 30 -2.87 17.63 -5.89
N VAL A 31 -1.76 18.16 -5.37
CA VAL A 31 -0.40 17.85 -5.85
C VAL A 31 -0.11 16.36 -5.68
N HIS A 32 -0.51 15.75 -4.56
CA HIS A 32 -0.35 14.32 -4.33
C HIS A 32 -1.12 13.49 -5.36
N LEU A 33 -2.39 13.83 -5.62
CA LEU A 33 -3.22 13.14 -6.61
C LEU A 33 -2.66 13.31 -8.02
N LEU A 34 -2.22 14.52 -8.39
CA LEU A 34 -1.54 14.77 -9.66
C LEU A 34 -0.27 13.93 -9.76
N GLY A 35 0.56 13.87 -8.71
CA GLY A 35 1.75 13.04 -8.68
C GLY A 35 1.47 11.54 -8.79
N VAL A 36 0.34 11.08 -8.25
CA VAL A 36 -0.13 9.69 -8.37
C VAL A 36 -0.60 9.39 -9.80
N TYR A 37 -1.50 10.21 -10.36
CA TYR A 37 -2.14 9.92 -11.64
C TYR A 37 -1.31 10.29 -12.87
N SER A 38 -0.33 11.19 -12.71
CA SER A 38 0.71 11.43 -13.73
C SER A 38 1.81 10.38 -13.70
N GLY A 39 1.97 9.66 -12.58
CA GLY A 39 3.06 8.71 -12.39
C GLY A 39 4.39 9.29 -11.92
N VAL A 40 4.48 10.62 -11.76
CA VAL A 40 5.70 11.29 -11.28
C VAL A 40 6.16 10.69 -9.94
N ARG A 41 5.21 10.41 -9.04
CA ARG A 41 5.52 9.75 -7.75
C ARG A 41 6.21 8.40 -7.94
N ALA A 42 5.72 7.60 -8.89
CA ALA A 42 6.30 6.30 -9.18
C ALA A 42 7.70 6.40 -9.79
N ALA A 43 7.93 7.39 -10.66
CA ALA A 43 9.27 7.67 -11.20
C ALA A 43 10.25 8.06 -10.09
N VAL A 44 9.88 9.03 -9.25
CA VAL A 44 10.71 9.47 -8.11
C VAL A 44 11.02 8.31 -7.16
N ASN A 45 10.02 7.48 -6.84
CA ASN A 45 10.23 6.33 -5.96
C ASN A 45 11.16 5.28 -6.58
N ARG A 46 11.07 5.03 -7.89
CA ARG A 46 12.01 4.12 -8.58
C ARG A 46 13.43 4.66 -8.54
N ILE A 47 13.64 5.95 -8.79
CA ILE A 47 14.96 6.59 -8.70
C ILE A 47 15.52 6.45 -7.28
N ARG A 48 14.72 6.73 -6.25
CA ARG A 48 15.12 6.54 -4.85
C ARG A 48 15.44 5.09 -4.51
N ALA A 49 14.73 4.13 -5.07
CA ALA A 49 15.04 2.72 -4.87
C ALA A 49 16.39 2.31 -5.48
N LEU A 50 16.78 2.90 -6.61
CA LEU A 50 18.12 2.69 -7.20
C LEU A 50 19.24 3.20 -6.28
N THR A 51 19.00 4.27 -5.52
CA THR A 51 19.98 4.81 -4.58
C THR A 51 20.06 4.01 -3.26
N LEU A 52 19.13 3.08 -3.01
CA LEU A 52 19.02 2.33 -1.75
C LEU A 52 19.33 0.83 -1.94
N GLN A 53 20.33 0.51 -2.77
CA GLN A 53 20.76 -0.87 -3.10
C GLN A 53 21.45 -1.60 -1.93
N THR A 54 20.82 -1.66 -0.77
CA THR A 54 21.23 -2.59 0.27
C THR A 54 20.74 -4.00 -0.11
N PRO A 55 21.63 -5.01 -0.21
CA PRO A 55 21.20 -6.39 -0.43
C PRO A 55 20.39 -6.86 0.78
N GLY A 56 19.21 -7.42 0.54
CA GLY A 56 18.31 -7.96 1.56
C GLY A 56 17.72 -9.28 1.10
N LEU A 57 17.24 -10.10 2.03
CA LEU A 57 16.75 -11.46 1.79
C LEU A 57 15.59 -11.48 0.79
N SER A 58 14.76 -10.44 0.78
CA SER A 58 13.64 -10.32 -0.15
C SER A 58 14.05 -10.26 -1.62
N ALA A 59 15.32 -9.95 -1.94
CA ALA A 59 15.81 -9.81 -3.32
C ALA A 59 15.66 -11.10 -4.11
N VAL A 60 15.60 -12.25 -3.43
CA VAL A 60 15.45 -13.55 -4.08
C VAL A 60 14.16 -13.65 -4.91
N LEU A 61 13.15 -12.81 -4.64
CA LEU A 61 11.92 -12.74 -5.44
C LEU A 61 11.93 -11.66 -6.52
N ASP A 62 12.99 -10.87 -6.63
CA ASP A 62 13.05 -9.84 -7.65
C ASP A 62 13.11 -10.48 -9.04
N HIS A 63 12.26 -10.02 -9.95
CA HIS A 63 12.08 -10.57 -11.28
C HIS A 63 11.53 -12.01 -11.37
N CYS A 64 11.11 -12.61 -10.25
CA CYS A 64 10.48 -13.93 -10.27
C CYS A 64 9.09 -13.90 -10.92
N THR A 65 8.72 -15.02 -11.54
CA THR A 65 7.35 -15.27 -11.98
C THR A 65 6.67 -16.29 -11.09
N LEU A 66 5.41 -16.02 -10.75
CA LEU A 66 4.58 -16.82 -9.86
C LEU A 66 3.28 -17.18 -10.57
N ASP A 67 2.97 -18.47 -10.64
CA ASP A 67 1.70 -18.96 -11.16
C ASP A 67 0.71 -19.13 -9.98
N VAL A 68 -0.37 -18.35 -9.99
CA VAL A 68 -1.39 -18.40 -8.94
C VAL A 68 -2.64 -19.08 -9.49
N PRO A 69 -3.11 -20.20 -8.91
CA PRO A 69 -4.30 -20.90 -9.35
C PRO A 69 -5.49 -19.93 -9.50
N SER A 70 -6.27 -20.07 -10.58
CA SER A 70 -7.40 -19.21 -10.96
C SER A 70 -7.09 -17.73 -11.29
N GLN A 71 -5.87 -17.25 -11.05
CA GLN A 71 -5.48 -15.85 -11.29
C GLN A 71 -4.43 -15.69 -12.40
N GLY A 72 -3.77 -16.79 -12.77
CA GLY A 72 -2.77 -16.85 -13.83
C GLY A 72 -1.39 -16.41 -13.35
N ARG A 73 -0.54 -16.04 -14.32
CA ARG A 73 0.87 -15.72 -14.09
C ARG A 73 1.09 -14.26 -13.67
N TRP A 74 1.92 -14.09 -12.65
CA TRP A 74 2.36 -12.82 -12.08
C TRP A 74 3.87 -12.69 -12.18
N HIS A 75 4.35 -11.48 -12.46
CA HIS A 75 5.76 -11.10 -12.36
C HIS A 75 5.92 -10.24 -11.10
N LEU A 76 6.92 -10.56 -10.29
CA LEU A 76 7.22 -9.88 -9.04
C LEU A 76 8.41 -8.93 -9.25
N ARG A 77 8.35 -7.77 -8.61
CA ARG A 77 9.49 -6.88 -8.43
C ARG A 77 9.58 -6.44 -6.99
N VAL A 78 10.79 -6.40 -6.45
CA VAL A 78 11.01 -6.06 -5.04
C VAL A 78 11.64 -4.67 -4.96
N HIS A 79 10.96 -3.76 -4.28
CA HIS A 79 11.41 -2.38 -4.12
C HIS A 79 11.67 -2.08 -2.65
N ARG A 80 12.90 -1.67 -2.33
CA ARG A 80 13.29 -1.29 -0.97
C ARG A 80 13.10 0.22 -0.77
N ARG A 81 12.73 0.63 0.45
CA ARG A 81 12.42 2.04 0.77
C ARG A 81 13.27 2.63 1.86
N CYS A 82 13.58 1.88 2.90
CA CYS A 82 14.34 2.41 4.02
C CYS A 82 14.95 1.27 4.84
N SER A 83 16.18 1.52 5.30
CA SER A 83 16.80 0.81 6.42
C SER A 83 16.67 1.69 7.65
N GLY A 84 16.17 1.13 8.75
CA GLY A 84 16.06 1.85 10.02
C GLY A 84 16.20 0.91 11.22
N PRO A 85 16.08 1.42 12.45
CA PRO A 85 16.20 0.60 13.66
C PRO A 85 15.18 -0.55 13.74
N GLN A 86 14.10 -0.46 12.96
CA GLN A 86 13.07 -1.50 12.86
C GLN A 86 13.36 -2.56 11.78
N GLY A 87 14.47 -2.43 11.04
CA GLY A 87 14.84 -3.31 9.92
C GLY A 87 14.72 -2.64 8.56
N LEU A 88 14.84 -3.45 7.51
CA LEU A 88 14.75 -3.02 6.11
C LEU A 88 13.31 -3.18 5.62
N SER A 89 12.67 -2.11 5.16
CA SER A 89 11.29 -2.17 4.66
C SER A 89 11.18 -1.92 3.17
N GLY A 90 10.13 -2.48 2.56
CA GLY A 90 9.93 -2.42 1.13
C GLY A 90 8.52 -2.79 0.67
N ILE A 91 8.36 -2.86 -0.64
CA ILE A 91 7.14 -3.25 -1.34
C ILE A 91 7.49 -4.30 -2.40
N VAL A 92 6.75 -5.40 -2.44
CA VAL A 92 6.70 -6.30 -3.59
C VAL A 92 5.60 -5.82 -4.53
N SER A 93 5.97 -5.44 -5.74
CA SER A 93 5.06 -5.13 -6.84
C SER A 93 4.74 -6.39 -7.61
N ALA A 94 3.52 -6.91 -7.51
CA ALA A 94 3.04 -8.02 -8.31
C ALA A 94 2.26 -7.51 -9.53
N ARG A 95 2.70 -7.87 -10.74
CA ARG A 95 2.09 -7.49 -12.01
C ARG A 95 1.61 -8.73 -12.76
N ARG A 96 0.33 -8.79 -13.15
CA ARG A 96 -0.11 -9.84 -14.09
C ARG A 96 0.67 -9.75 -15.39
N VAL A 97 1.17 -10.89 -15.86
CA VAL A 97 1.86 -11.03 -17.15
C VAL A 97 0.88 -10.79 -18.30
N ARG A 98 -0.31 -11.40 -18.21
CA ARG A 98 -1.41 -11.18 -19.17
C ARG A 98 -2.59 -10.53 -18.47
N SER A 99 -2.88 -9.28 -18.86
CA SER A 99 -4.02 -8.51 -18.35
C SER A 99 -5.21 -8.61 -19.31
N PRO A 100 -6.45 -8.64 -18.80
CA PRO A 100 -7.64 -8.58 -19.65
C PRO A 100 -7.91 -7.17 -20.19
N LEU A 101 -7.16 -6.15 -19.79
CA LEU A 101 -7.28 -4.79 -20.33
C LEU A 101 -6.30 -4.56 -21.47
N ALA A 102 -6.57 -3.55 -22.30
CA ALA A 102 -5.60 -3.05 -23.26
C ALA A 102 -4.27 -2.70 -22.55
N SER A 103 -3.15 -3.04 -23.19
CA SER A 103 -1.80 -2.92 -22.62
C SER A 103 -1.50 -1.51 -22.09
N TRP A 104 -1.84 -0.47 -22.84
CA TRP A 104 -1.62 0.93 -22.44
C TRP A 104 -2.43 1.29 -21.17
N LEU A 105 -3.71 0.91 -21.13
CA LEU A 105 -4.61 1.21 -20.01
C LEU A 105 -4.15 0.49 -18.74
N TYR A 106 -3.76 -0.78 -18.89
CA TYR A 106 -3.23 -1.56 -17.78
C TYR A 106 -1.92 -0.98 -17.24
N ARG A 107 -1.01 -0.57 -18.13
CA ARG A 107 0.24 0.10 -17.75
C ARG A 107 -0.05 1.39 -16.99
N TYR A 108 -0.96 2.23 -17.49
CA TYR A 108 -1.37 3.46 -16.82
C TYR A 108 -1.90 3.21 -15.39
N LEU A 109 -2.79 2.22 -15.22
CA LEU A 109 -3.32 1.87 -13.91
C LEU A 109 -2.24 1.36 -12.95
N CYS A 110 -1.26 0.59 -13.43
CA CYS A 110 -0.11 0.18 -12.63
C CYS A 110 0.80 1.36 -12.28
N LEU A 111 0.92 2.34 -13.19
CA LEU A 111 1.75 3.54 -13.04
C LEU A 111 1.30 4.41 -11.85
N CYS A 112 0.02 4.34 -11.49
CA CYS A 112 -0.53 4.98 -10.31
C CYS A 112 -0.07 4.35 -8.97
N GLY A 113 0.60 3.19 -9.02
CA GLY A 113 1.21 2.50 -7.87
C GLY A 113 2.32 3.27 -7.18
N HIS A 114 2.81 2.75 -6.06
CA HIS A 114 3.96 3.33 -5.36
C HIS A 114 5.20 3.36 -6.23
N PHE A 115 5.46 2.28 -6.95
CA PHE A 115 6.60 2.15 -7.86
C PHE A 115 6.19 2.10 -9.33
N GLY A 116 4.89 2.23 -9.61
CA GLY A 116 4.36 2.34 -10.97
C GLY A 116 4.34 1.03 -11.77
N CYS A 117 4.59 -0.09 -11.12
CA CYS A 117 4.73 -1.40 -11.78
C CYS A 117 3.82 -2.48 -11.18
N GLY A 118 3.30 -2.28 -9.97
CA GLY A 118 2.42 -3.23 -9.31
C GLY A 118 0.96 -3.08 -9.73
N HIS A 119 0.33 -4.18 -10.11
CA HIS A 119 -1.13 -4.29 -10.05
C HIS A 119 -1.54 -4.45 -8.59
N VAL A 120 -0.92 -5.41 -7.91
CA VAL A 120 -1.01 -5.61 -6.47
C VAL A 120 0.33 -5.24 -5.84
N GLU A 121 0.28 -4.59 -4.67
CA GLU A 121 1.47 -4.21 -3.91
C GLU A 121 1.40 -4.83 -2.51
N LEU A 122 2.49 -5.47 -2.09
CA LEU A 122 2.64 -6.08 -0.76
C LEU A 122 3.73 -5.36 0.02
N GLY A 123 3.40 -4.77 1.17
CA GLY A 123 4.38 -4.16 2.07
C GLY A 123 5.07 -5.22 2.95
N PHE A 124 6.39 -5.13 3.09
CA PHE A 124 7.16 -6.04 3.95
C PHE A 124 8.21 -5.30 4.80
N CYS A 125 8.68 -5.96 5.86
CA CYS A 125 9.88 -5.60 6.62
C CYS A 125 10.76 -6.83 6.82
N GLU A 126 12.06 -6.66 6.71
CA GLU A 126 13.10 -7.63 7.03
C GLU A 126 13.77 -7.23 8.34
N ARG A 127 13.76 -8.15 9.31
CA ARG A 127 14.44 -7.95 10.59
C ARG A 127 14.94 -9.28 11.13
N ALA A 128 16.19 -9.32 11.58
CA ALA A 128 16.80 -10.48 12.22
C ALA A 128 16.62 -11.78 11.41
N GLY A 129 16.88 -11.73 10.10
CA GLY A 129 16.77 -12.88 9.21
C GLY A 129 15.34 -13.37 8.93
N ARG A 130 14.32 -12.56 9.26
CA ARG A 130 12.91 -12.88 9.03
C ARG A 130 12.25 -11.81 8.16
N ILE A 131 11.38 -12.23 7.25
CA ILE A 131 10.52 -11.37 6.45
C ILE A 131 9.14 -11.34 7.09
N ARG A 132 8.58 -10.15 7.27
CA ARG A 132 7.21 -9.98 7.75
C ARG A 132 6.39 -9.18 6.74
N VAL A 133 5.23 -9.71 6.34
CA VAL A 133 4.36 -9.11 5.30
C VAL A 133 3.19 -8.38 5.97
N TYR A 134 3.13 -7.05 5.86
CA TYR A 134 2.21 -6.23 6.65
C TYR A 134 0.94 -5.78 5.94
N ALA A 135 1.05 -5.51 4.65
CA ALA A 135 -0.03 -4.85 3.92
C ALA A 135 -0.14 -5.44 2.53
N VAL A 136 -1.36 -5.57 2.03
CA VAL A 136 -1.62 -5.92 0.64
C VAL A 136 -2.69 -5.00 0.07
N ARG A 137 -2.44 -4.46 -1.11
CA ARG A 137 -3.34 -3.55 -1.81
C ARG A 137 -3.44 -3.91 -3.28
N ASN A 138 -4.67 -4.00 -3.80
CA ASN A 138 -4.89 -4.00 -5.23
C ASN A 138 -4.93 -2.54 -5.74
N THR A 139 -3.78 -2.05 -6.19
CA THR A 139 -3.60 -0.66 -6.60
C THR A 139 -4.30 -0.38 -7.93
N ALA A 140 -4.15 -1.24 -8.94
CA ALA A 140 -4.78 -1.03 -10.25
C ALA A 140 -6.32 -1.00 -10.15
N LEU A 141 -6.92 -1.92 -9.37
CA LEU A 141 -8.36 -1.93 -9.12
C LEU A 141 -8.81 -0.66 -8.40
N SER A 142 -8.10 -0.28 -7.33
CA SER A 142 -8.41 0.93 -6.56
C SER A 142 -8.36 2.19 -7.44
N CYS A 143 -7.36 2.29 -8.32
CA CYS A 143 -7.22 3.41 -9.24
C CYS A 143 -8.35 3.44 -10.29
N ALA A 144 -8.67 2.29 -10.91
CA ALA A 144 -9.77 2.21 -11.86
C ALA A 144 -11.12 2.59 -11.22
N GLN A 145 -11.35 2.21 -9.95
CA GLN A 145 -12.55 2.59 -9.20
C GLN A 145 -12.59 4.10 -8.93
N ARG A 146 -11.48 4.69 -8.48
CA ARG A 146 -11.39 6.14 -8.19
C ARG A 146 -11.57 7.01 -9.44
N LEU A 147 -11.09 6.55 -10.58
CA LEU A 147 -11.27 7.22 -11.89
C LEU A 147 -12.67 7.00 -12.49
N GLY A 148 -13.56 6.25 -11.83
CA GLY A 148 -14.91 5.97 -12.34
C GLY A 148 -14.94 4.95 -13.48
N TRP A 149 -13.82 4.27 -13.79
CA TRP A 149 -13.72 3.30 -14.89
C TRP A 149 -14.27 1.93 -14.49
N LYS A 150 -15.58 1.88 -14.21
CA LYS A 150 -16.30 0.68 -13.71
C LYS A 150 -16.12 -0.54 -14.61
N ARG A 151 -16.08 -0.36 -15.95
CA ARG A 151 -15.85 -1.46 -16.90
C ARG A 151 -14.44 -2.06 -16.75
N ALA A 152 -13.41 -1.22 -16.63
CA ALA A 152 -12.04 -1.68 -16.42
C ALA A 152 -11.89 -2.37 -15.04
N ALA A 153 -12.42 -1.75 -13.99
CA ALA A 153 -12.40 -2.30 -12.62
C ALA A 153 -13.05 -3.69 -12.54
N ARG A 154 -14.16 -3.93 -13.25
CA ARG A 154 -14.84 -5.24 -13.27
C ARG A 154 -14.01 -6.36 -13.89
N ARG A 155 -13.09 -6.03 -14.81
CA ARG A 155 -12.23 -6.99 -15.52
C ARG A 155 -10.93 -7.29 -14.78
N LEU A 156 -10.46 -6.39 -13.92
CA LEU A 156 -9.24 -6.61 -13.15
C LEU A 156 -9.46 -7.66 -12.06
N THR A 157 -8.49 -8.57 -11.89
CA THR A 157 -8.45 -9.56 -10.81
C THR A 157 -7.09 -9.47 -10.09
N PRO A 158 -7.03 -9.69 -8.76
CA PRO A 158 -8.09 -10.16 -7.87
C PRO A 158 -9.08 -9.06 -7.43
N ARG A 159 -10.39 -9.38 -7.44
CA ARG A 159 -11.46 -8.47 -6.96
C ARG A 159 -11.88 -8.74 -5.53
N ARG A 160 -11.87 -10.02 -5.15
CA ARG A 160 -12.25 -10.49 -3.83
C ARG A 160 -11.01 -10.51 -2.94
N GLU A 161 -11.24 -10.30 -1.65
CA GLU A 161 -10.18 -10.35 -0.64
C GLU A 161 -9.53 -11.74 -0.57
N THR A 162 -10.32 -12.80 -0.72
CA THR A 162 -9.81 -14.19 -0.75
C THR A 162 -8.77 -14.40 -1.85
N ALA A 163 -9.07 -13.98 -3.08
CA ALA A 163 -8.12 -14.07 -4.19
C ALA A 163 -6.87 -13.20 -3.97
N LEU A 164 -7.03 -12.05 -3.30
CA LEU A 164 -5.87 -11.24 -2.91
C LEU A 164 -4.98 -12.00 -1.91
N PHE A 165 -5.58 -12.72 -0.96
CA PHE A 165 -4.85 -13.53 0.01
C PHE A 165 -4.19 -14.76 -0.62
N ASP A 166 -4.79 -15.37 -1.64
CA ASP A 166 -4.16 -16.47 -2.38
C ASP A 166 -2.87 -16.01 -3.10
N LEU A 167 -2.85 -14.77 -3.63
CA LEU A 167 -1.63 -14.18 -4.17
C LEU A 167 -0.59 -13.91 -3.07
N VAL A 168 -1.01 -13.43 -1.89
CA VAL A 168 -0.10 -13.24 -0.75
C VAL A 168 0.49 -14.58 -0.31
N HIS A 169 -0.33 -15.61 -0.20
CA HIS A 169 0.08 -16.97 0.15
C HIS A 169 1.14 -17.47 -0.80
N ALA A 170 0.90 -17.38 -2.12
CA ALA A 170 1.84 -17.85 -3.13
C ALA A 170 3.17 -17.07 -3.10
N VAL A 171 3.17 -15.76 -2.81
CA VAL A 171 4.41 -14.98 -2.60
C VAL A 171 5.15 -15.45 -1.35
N VAL A 172 4.43 -15.69 -0.25
CA VAL A 172 4.99 -16.17 1.02
C VAL A 172 5.60 -17.57 0.87
N ASP A 173 4.90 -18.49 0.20
CA ASP A 173 5.40 -19.83 -0.08
C ASP A 173 6.65 -19.79 -0.96
N GLN A 174 6.69 -18.89 -1.94
CA GLN A 174 7.88 -18.74 -2.77
C GLN A 174 9.09 -18.31 -1.93
N TRP A 175 8.94 -17.38 -0.98
CA TRP A 175 10.02 -17.05 -0.04
C TRP A 175 10.37 -18.23 0.88
N ARG A 176 9.38 -18.94 1.43
CA ARG A 176 9.61 -20.12 2.30
C ARG A 176 10.35 -21.23 1.55
N GLY A 177 10.02 -21.47 0.29
CA GLY A 177 10.70 -22.41 -0.60
C GLY A 177 12.16 -22.07 -0.87
N GLN A 178 12.56 -20.81 -0.67
CA GLN A 178 13.96 -20.35 -0.68
C GLN A 178 14.63 -20.47 0.71
N GLY A 179 14.01 -21.16 1.66
CA GLY A 179 14.51 -21.33 3.02
C GLY A 179 14.34 -20.10 3.93
N LEU A 180 13.58 -19.09 3.50
CA LEU A 180 13.42 -17.86 4.28
C LEU A 180 12.32 -18.00 5.32
N ARG A 181 12.57 -17.44 6.50
CA ARG A 181 11.58 -17.36 7.58
C ARG A 181 10.62 -16.21 7.30
N VAL A 182 9.39 -16.54 6.92
CA VAL A 182 8.35 -15.56 6.62
C VAL A 182 7.22 -15.63 7.63
N SER A 183 6.71 -14.48 8.05
CA SER A 183 5.55 -14.38 8.93
C SER A 183 4.57 -13.32 8.46
N VAL A 184 3.31 -13.46 8.86
CA VAL A 184 2.29 -12.42 8.77
C VAL A 184 2.09 -11.87 10.20
N PRO A 185 1.97 -10.55 10.38
CA PRO A 185 1.73 -9.94 11.69
C PRO A 185 0.43 -10.45 12.31
N THR A 186 0.35 -10.40 13.65
CA THR A 186 -0.91 -10.69 14.34
C THR A 186 -1.94 -9.59 14.07
N PRO A 187 -3.24 -9.87 14.22
CA PRO A 187 -4.27 -8.86 14.08
C PRO A 187 -4.03 -7.61 14.97
N GLU A 188 -3.52 -7.81 16.17
CA GLU A 188 -3.20 -6.74 17.13
C GLU A 188 -2.05 -5.87 16.63
N GLU A 189 -1.01 -6.49 16.04
CA GLU A 189 0.10 -5.77 15.43
C GLU A 189 -0.37 -4.96 14.20
N CYS A 190 -1.23 -5.54 13.35
CA CYS A 190 -1.84 -4.83 12.22
C CYS A 190 -2.62 -3.59 12.65
N VAL A 191 -3.46 -3.72 13.68
CA VAL A 191 -4.25 -2.61 14.22
C VAL A 191 -3.35 -1.53 14.78
N ARG A 192 -2.36 -1.90 15.60
CA ARG A 192 -1.41 -0.95 16.21
C ARG A 192 -0.62 -0.15 15.17
N LEU A 193 -0.22 -0.77 14.07
CA LEU A 193 0.57 -0.10 13.02
C LEU A 193 -0.27 0.75 12.06
N SER A 194 -1.56 0.45 11.91
CA SER A 194 -2.41 1.08 10.91
C SER A 194 -3.32 2.18 11.47
N VAL A 195 -3.63 2.13 12.77
CA VAL A 195 -4.55 3.08 13.42
C VAL A 195 -3.75 4.10 14.20
N ASN A 196 -3.71 5.33 13.70
CA ASN A 196 -3.26 6.47 14.51
C ASN A 196 -4.50 7.12 15.17
N PRO A 197 -4.66 7.00 16.51
CA PRO A 197 -5.82 7.55 17.21
C PRO A 197 -5.92 9.07 17.10
N LEU A 198 -4.82 9.76 16.79
CA LEU A 198 -4.81 11.21 16.60
C LEU A 198 -5.43 11.65 15.27
N LEU A 199 -5.64 10.73 14.32
CA LEU A 199 -6.09 11.03 12.96
C LEU A 199 -7.54 10.58 12.69
N LEU A 200 -8.19 9.91 13.64
CA LEU A 200 -9.53 9.34 13.46
C LEU A 200 -10.47 9.79 14.58
N HIS A 201 -11.73 10.06 14.23
CA HIS A 201 -12.79 10.23 15.22
C HIS A 201 -12.96 8.92 16.02
N PRO A 202 -13.19 8.96 17.35
CA PRO A 202 -13.20 7.75 18.20
C PRO A 202 -14.14 6.63 17.73
N GLU A 203 -15.31 6.96 17.19
CA GLU A 203 -16.25 5.97 16.64
C GLU A 203 -15.69 5.29 15.37
N ARG A 204 -15.14 6.08 14.45
CA ARG A 204 -14.49 5.57 13.23
C ARG A 204 -13.25 4.77 13.56
N GLU A 205 -12.55 5.14 14.63
CA GLU A 205 -11.39 4.38 15.13
C GLU A 205 -11.81 2.97 15.55
N ARG A 206 -12.87 2.82 16.36
CA ARG A 206 -13.38 1.51 16.79
C ARG A 206 -13.78 0.63 15.61
N ASP A 207 -14.53 1.18 14.66
CA ASP A 207 -14.95 0.43 13.47
C ASP A 207 -13.74 0.02 12.61
N HIS A 208 -12.79 0.93 12.42
CA HIS A 208 -11.59 0.64 11.64
C HIS A 208 -10.73 -0.44 12.31
N LYS A 209 -10.56 -0.38 13.64
CA LYS A 209 -9.89 -1.43 14.42
C LYS A 209 -10.56 -2.78 14.21
N ARG A 210 -11.89 -2.86 14.32
CA ARG A 210 -12.65 -4.11 14.14
C ARG A 210 -12.49 -4.68 12.73
N VAL A 211 -12.62 -3.86 11.70
CA VAL A 211 -12.49 -4.28 10.29
C VAL A 211 -11.06 -4.76 9.99
N LEU A 212 -10.04 -4.02 10.46
CA LEU A 212 -8.64 -4.40 10.28
C LEU A 212 -8.29 -5.69 11.01
N HIS A 213 -8.77 -5.85 12.24
CA HIS A 213 -8.55 -7.06 13.03
C HIS A 213 -9.10 -8.29 12.31
N ALA A 214 -10.39 -8.27 11.93
CA ALA A 214 -11.02 -9.37 11.20
C ALA A 214 -10.34 -9.68 9.86
N ARG A 215 -9.89 -8.64 9.13
CA ARG A 215 -9.13 -8.82 7.88
C ARG A 215 -7.77 -9.48 8.12
N ALA A 216 -7.05 -9.05 9.14
CA ALA A 216 -5.74 -9.59 9.48
C ALA A 216 -5.85 -11.03 9.98
N GLU A 217 -6.90 -11.36 10.74
CA GLU A 217 -7.18 -12.72 11.19
C GLU A 217 -7.43 -13.67 10.01
N ARG A 218 -8.29 -13.27 9.07
CA ARG A 218 -8.52 -14.05 7.84
C ARG A 218 -7.25 -14.27 7.03
N LEU A 219 -6.41 -13.23 6.89
CA LEU A 219 -5.12 -13.35 6.22
C LEU A 219 -4.20 -14.34 6.96
N ARG A 220 -4.13 -14.25 8.29
CA ARG A 220 -3.31 -15.12 9.13
C ARG A 220 -3.74 -16.58 9.03
N LEU A 221 -5.04 -16.86 9.09
CA LEU A 221 -5.57 -18.22 8.95
C LEU A 221 -5.28 -18.81 7.57
N ARG A 222 -5.34 -17.98 6.52
CA ARG A 222 -5.05 -18.41 5.15
C ARG A 222 -3.56 -18.72 4.95
N VAL A 223 -2.66 -17.83 5.41
CA VAL A 223 -1.21 -17.87 5.12
C VAL A 223 -0.39 -18.62 6.18
N GLY A 224 -0.89 -18.67 7.42
CA GLY A 224 -0.23 -19.28 8.57
C GLY A 224 -0.51 -20.77 8.77
N ALA A 225 -1.38 -21.38 7.95
CA ALA A 225 -1.66 -22.82 7.99
C ALA A 225 -0.60 -23.69 7.28
N GLY A 226 0.62 -23.15 7.10
CA GLY A 226 1.74 -23.83 6.44
C GLY A 226 3.08 -23.48 7.08
#